data_AF-F3P6V6-F1
#
_entry.id   AF-F3P6V6-F1
#
_cell.length_a   1.000
_cell.length_b   1.000
_cell.length_c   1.000
_cell.angle_alpha   90.00
_cell.angle_beta   90.00
_cell.angle_gamma   90.00
#
_symmetry.space_group_name_H-M   'P 1'
#
loop_
_entity.id
_entity.type
_entity.pdbx_description
1 polymer ?
#
loop_
_entity_poly.entity_id
_entity_poly.type
_entity_poly.pdbx_seq_one_letter_code
_entity_poly.pdbx_strand_id
1 'polypeptide(L)'
;MPETDATSTDFASTSLARAAEVPVPKADAIAGRFPLTANPSPVAEDERAGVLANLHFGDYFTDHMAHARWTQGEGWGDYGVVPYGELSLSPATAVLHYGQEIFEGIKAYRHDDGSVWTFRPRYNAARLNASARRLALPELPEDDFVASLVDLVRADAAWVPSGEGESLYLRPFAFASEAFLGVRPSKVVDYYVIASPSGSYFTNGLEPISIWVTTEYHRAGRGGTGAAKTGGNYASSLLPQQEAYAQGCDQVCFLDDVSQRNLEELGGMNIMVVDADGTVRTPRLTGTILEGSTRSAIIRLLRDSGRSVVEDTISLQGLLADIESGRVSEVFACGTAAVVVPLGHLKGEGFDARIEGSEVTRQIHDRLTSIQAGHAEDPYGWMYQLVPPRV
;
A
#
# COMPACT_ATOMS: atom_id res chain seq x y z
N MET A 1 -23.07 21.65 15.21
CA MET A 1 -22.82 20.55 14.26
C MET A 1 -23.89 19.51 14.53
N PRO A 2 -24.58 18.95 13.54
CA PRO A 2 -25.58 17.94 13.83
C PRO A 2 -24.88 16.68 14.34
N GLU A 3 -25.41 16.12 15.42
CA GLU A 3 -25.02 14.83 15.96
C GLU A 3 -25.24 13.75 14.89
N THR A 4 -24.18 13.06 14.50
CA THR A 4 -24.26 11.89 13.63
C THR A 4 -24.74 10.70 14.47
N ASP A 5 -25.93 10.23 14.13
CA ASP A 5 -26.59 9.05 14.68
C ASP A 5 -25.69 7.81 14.60
N ALA A 6 -25.49 7.13 15.73
CA ALA A 6 -24.54 6.03 15.90
C ALA A 6 -25.06 4.66 15.44
N THR A 7 -25.88 4.62 14.39
CA THR A 7 -26.45 3.37 13.86
C THR A 7 -26.44 3.25 12.33
N SER A 8 -25.56 4.00 11.64
CA SER A 8 -25.38 3.81 10.21
C SER A 8 -24.49 2.58 9.92
N THR A 9 -25.09 1.56 9.32
CA THR A 9 -24.43 0.39 8.72
C THR A 9 -23.80 0.70 7.36
N ASP A 10 -23.55 1.98 7.05
CA ASP A 10 -22.95 2.40 5.78
C ASP A 10 -21.44 2.14 5.82
N PHE A 11 -21.03 0.99 5.29
CA PHE A 11 -19.65 0.50 5.30
C PHE A 11 -18.69 1.37 4.46
N ALA A 12 -19.23 2.21 3.57
CA ALA A 12 -18.47 3.08 2.67
C ALA A 12 -18.24 4.47 3.30
N SER A 13 -17.66 4.52 4.50
CA SER A 13 -17.52 5.77 5.26
C SER A 13 -16.54 6.77 4.63
N THR A 14 -15.57 6.32 3.83
CA THR A 14 -14.56 7.19 3.19
C THR A 14 -14.81 7.40 1.70
N SER A 15 -14.22 8.44 1.12
CA SER A 15 -14.28 8.67 -0.34
C SER A 15 -13.55 7.57 -1.12
N LEU A 16 -12.44 7.04 -0.60
CA LEU A 16 -11.71 5.96 -1.26
C LEU A 16 -12.46 4.63 -1.20
N ALA A 17 -13.11 4.33 -0.07
CA ALA A 17 -13.96 3.14 0.04
C ALA A 17 -15.11 3.17 -0.97
N ARG A 18 -15.81 4.32 -1.08
CA ARG A 18 -16.86 4.52 -2.09
C ARG A 18 -16.34 4.43 -3.53
N ALA A 19 -15.17 5.01 -3.81
CA ALA A 19 -14.55 4.90 -5.12
C ALA A 19 -14.27 3.42 -5.49
N ALA A 20 -13.83 2.61 -4.52
CA ALA A 20 -13.55 1.20 -4.74
C ALA A 20 -14.79 0.33 -5.01
N GLU A 21 -16.00 0.82 -4.73
CA GLU A 21 -17.25 0.14 -5.08
C GLU A 21 -17.65 0.35 -6.55
N VAL A 22 -17.05 1.32 -7.23
CA VAL A 22 -17.29 1.58 -8.65
C VAL A 22 -16.65 0.45 -9.47
N PRO A 23 -17.44 -0.34 -10.22
CA PRO A 23 -16.91 -1.45 -10.99
C PRO A 23 -15.82 -1.02 -11.97
N VAL A 24 -14.80 -1.85 -12.10
CA VAL A 24 -13.81 -1.71 -13.18
C VAL A 24 -14.33 -2.45 -14.41
N PRO A 25 -14.26 -1.85 -15.62
CA PRO A 25 -14.51 -2.62 -16.84
C PRO A 25 -13.64 -3.88 -16.87
N LYS A 26 -14.15 -4.95 -17.49
CA LYS A 26 -13.38 -6.21 -17.63
C LYS A 26 -12.04 -5.94 -18.31
N ALA A 27 -11.00 -6.69 -17.94
CA ALA A 27 -9.65 -6.46 -18.45
C ALA A 27 -9.59 -6.42 -19.99
N ASP A 28 -10.32 -7.29 -20.68
CA ASP A 28 -10.35 -7.30 -22.15
C ASP A 28 -10.97 -6.04 -22.77
N ALA A 29 -11.81 -5.30 -22.04
CA ALA A 29 -12.40 -4.06 -22.52
C ALA A 29 -11.46 -2.84 -22.38
N ILE A 30 -10.39 -2.97 -21.58
CA ILE A 30 -9.41 -1.90 -21.33
C ILE A 30 -7.98 -2.27 -21.74
N ALA A 31 -7.75 -3.54 -22.09
CA ALA A 31 -6.47 -4.00 -22.62
C ALA A 31 -6.13 -3.31 -23.94
N GLY A 32 -4.84 -3.06 -24.16
CA GLY A 32 -4.31 -2.39 -25.34
C GLY A 32 -4.39 -0.87 -25.28
N ARG A 33 -4.83 -0.27 -24.16
CA ARG A 33 -4.72 1.18 -23.94
C ARG A 33 -3.27 1.61 -23.78
N PHE A 34 -2.42 0.73 -23.25
CA PHE A 34 -0.97 0.88 -23.23
C PHE A 34 -0.37 -0.08 -24.25
N PRO A 35 -0.16 0.35 -25.52
CA PRO A 35 0.38 -0.52 -26.56
C PRO A 35 1.77 -1.05 -26.20
N LEU A 36 2.01 -2.33 -26.48
CA LEU A 36 3.27 -3.01 -26.19
C LEU A 36 4.35 -2.70 -27.23
N THR A 37 5.50 -2.23 -26.75
CA THR A 37 6.79 -2.26 -27.43
C THR A 37 7.63 -3.35 -26.77
N ALA A 38 7.81 -4.47 -27.46
CA ALA A 38 8.53 -5.62 -26.92
C ALA A 38 9.99 -5.30 -26.59
N ASN A 39 10.47 -5.82 -25.47
CA ASN A 39 11.88 -5.78 -25.10
C ASN A 39 12.71 -6.58 -26.13
N PRO A 40 13.70 -5.96 -26.82
CA PRO A 40 14.54 -6.66 -27.79
C PRO A 40 15.51 -7.65 -27.14
N SER A 41 15.73 -7.54 -25.82
CA SER A 41 16.65 -8.37 -25.04
C SER A 41 15.98 -8.76 -23.71
N PRO A 42 14.89 -9.54 -23.73
CA PRO A 42 14.25 -9.99 -22.51
C PRO A 42 15.17 -10.95 -21.75
N VAL A 43 15.00 -11.04 -20.44
CA VAL A 43 15.75 -11.96 -19.59
C VAL A 43 15.51 -13.39 -20.06
N ALA A 44 16.60 -14.15 -20.16
CA ALA A 44 16.55 -15.55 -20.58
C ALA A 44 15.72 -16.38 -19.60
N GLU A 45 15.09 -17.45 -20.09
CA GLU A 45 14.17 -18.26 -19.27
C GLU A 45 14.85 -18.90 -18.06
N ASP A 46 16.09 -19.36 -18.20
CA ASP A 46 16.91 -19.94 -17.14
C ASP A 46 17.30 -18.89 -16.08
N GLU A 47 17.67 -17.68 -16.52
CA GLU A 47 17.94 -16.56 -15.61
C GLU A 47 16.68 -16.17 -14.83
N ARG A 48 15.54 -15.99 -15.52
CA ARG A 48 14.24 -15.69 -14.88
C ARG A 48 13.85 -16.78 -13.88
N ALA A 49 14.02 -18.06 -14.22
CA ALA A 49 13.75 -19.16 -13.30
C ALA A 49 14.65 -19.09 -12.05
N GLY A 50 15.92 -18.71 -12.21
CA GLY A 50 16.83 -18.49 -11.09
C GLY A 50 16.38 -17.36 -10.15
N VAL A 51 15.86 -16.26 -10.71
CA VAL A 51 15.27 -15.15 -9.93
C VAL A 51 14.03 -15.63 -9.17
N LEU A 52 13.10 -16.30 -9.87
CA LEU A 52 11.85 -16.77 -9.28
C LEU A 52 12.05 -17.84 -8.19
N ALA A 53 13.20 -18.52 -8.17
CA ALA A 53 13.55 -19.45 -7.11
C ALA A 53 14.08 -18.78 -5.83
N ASN A 54 14.52 -17.52 -5.89
CA ASN A 54 15.12 -16.78 -4.77
C ASN A 54 14.55 -15.36 -4.67
N LEU A 55 13.26 -15.27 -4.38
CA LEU A 55 12.53 -14.01 -4.38
C LEU A 55 12.92 -13.12 -3.19
N HIS A 56 13.25 -11.87 -3.50
CA HIS A 56 13.46 -10.80 -2.53
C HIS A 56 12.62 -9.60 -2.94
N PHE A 57 12.11 -8.85 -1.95
CA PHE A 57 11.22 -7.73 -2.22
C PHE A 57 11.97 -6.56 -2.86
N GLY A 58 11.68 -6.24 -4.12
CA GLY A 58 12.15 -5.02 -4.76
C GLY A 58 13.57 -5.05 -5.35
N ASP A 59 14.19 -6.23 -5.43
CA ASP A 59 15.59 -6.38 -5.87
C ASP A 59 15.73 -6.69 -7.36
N TYR A 60 14.69 -7.26 -7.98
CA TYR A 60 14.67 -7.59 -9.41
C TYR A 60 13.41 -7.02 -10.07
N PHE A 61 13.50 -6.64 -11.34
CA PHE A 61 12.40 -6.04 -12.10
C PHE A 61 12.12 -6.80 -13.39
N THR A 62 10.88 -6.74 -13.87
CA THR A 62 10.43 -7.47 -15.06
C THR A 62 10.92 -6.83 -16.37
N ASP A 63 10.67 -7.50 -17.51
CA ASP A 63 11.20 -7.09 -18.81
C ASP A 63 10.64 -5.76 -19.33
N HIS A 64 9.48 -5.34 -18.84
CA HIS A 64 8.79 -4.13 -19.29
C HIS A 64 8.38 -3.21 -18.12
N MET A 65 7.97 -1.99 -18.48
CA MET A 65 7.29 -1.04 -17.61
C MET A 65 6.17 -0.33 -18.38
N ALA A 66 5.08 0.05 -17.72
CA ALA A 66 4.08 0.92 -18.32
C ALA A 66 4.51 2.38 -18.19
N HIS A 67 4.16 3.23 -19.18
CA HIS A 67 4.43 4.67 -19.20
C HIS A 67 3.22 5.43 -19.76
N ALA A 68 2.98 6.62 -19.20
CA ALA A 68 2.14 7.65 -19.81
C ALA A 68 2.70 9.03 -19.42
N ARG A 69 2.53 10.02 -20.31
CA ARG A 69 2.96 11.40 -20.06
C ARG A 69 1.76 12.33 -19.99
N TRP A 70 1.78 13.24 -19.04
CA TRP A 70 0.88 14.38 -19.00
C TRP A 70 1.62 15.68 -19.35
N THR A 71 1.03 16.48 -20.24
CA THR A 71 1.53 17.82 -20.60
C THR A 71 0.42 18.85 -20.38
N GLN A 72 0.77 19.99 -19.76
CA GLN A 72 -0.17 21.08 -19.52
C GLN A 72 -0.78 21.58 -20.84
N GLY A 73 -2.12 21.52 -20.93
CA GLY A 73 -2.88 21.95 -22.12
C GLY A 73 -3.18 20.81 -23.11
N GLU A 74 -2.48 19.68 -23.02
CA GLU A 74 -2.66 18.52 -23.90
C GLU A 74 -3.30 17.34 -23.15
N GLY A 75 -3.06 17.22 -21.84
CA GLY A 75 -3.58 16.11 -21.03
C GLY A 75 -2.64 14.91 -21.05
N TRP A 76 -3.18 13.72 -20.75
CA TRP A 76 -2.45 12.46 -20.78
C TRP A 76 -2.33 11.93 -22.21
N GLY A 77 -1.15 11.42 -22.55
CA GLY A 77 -0.76 10.87 -23.84
C GLY A 77 0.47 9.97 -23.69
N ASP A 78 1.10 9.62 -24.82
CA ASP A 78 2.31 8.77 -24.88
C ASP A 78 2.18 7.46 -24.07
N TYR A 79 0.99 6.85 -24.11
CA TYR A 79 0.72 5.59 -23.43
C TYR A 79 1.51 4.44 -24.05
N GLY A 80 2.10 3.58 -23.23
CA GLY A 80 2.75 2.36 -23.71
C GLY A 80 3.23 1.41 -22.61
N VAL A 81 3.32 0.12 -22.94
CA VAL A 81 4.18 -0.83 -22.22
C VAL A 81 5.48 -0.91 -23.00
N VAL A 82 6.58 -0.48 -22.39
CA VAL A 82 7.89 -0.32 -23.03
C VAL A 82 8.93 -1.16 -22.31
N PRO A 83 10.10 -1.45 -22.91
CA PRO A 83 11.17 -2.19 -22.24
C PRO A 83 11.56 -1.48 -20.92
N TYR A 84 11.73 -2.26 -19.85
CA TYR A 84 12.23 -1.72 -18.59
C TYR A 84 13.64 -1.15 -18.80
N GLY A 85 13.90 0.04 -18.24
CA GLY A 85 15.20 0.68 -18.38
C GLY A 85 15.32 1.99 -17.61
N GLU A 86 16.55 2.49 -17.56
CA GLU A 86 16.90 3.72 -16.85
C GLU A 86 16.20 4.95 -17.43
N LEU A 87 15.77 5.84 -16.53
CA LEU A 87 15.17 7.11 -16.91
C LEU A 87 16.26 8.18 -17.13
N SER A 88 16.33 8.73 -18.34
CA SER A 88 17.22 9.86 -18.64
C SER A 88 16.57 11.18 -18.24
N LEU A 89 17.00 11.74 -17.10
CA LEU A 89 16.48 13.00 -16.56
C LEU A 89 17.49 14.14 -16.70
N SER A 90 16.99 15.36 -16.93
CA SER A 90 17.80 16.55 -16.77
C SER A 90 18.18 16.71 -15.29
N PRO A 91 19.41 17.16 -14.96
CA PRO A 91 19.73 17.52 -13.58
C PRO A 91 18.81 18.61 -13.01
N ALA A 92 18.12 19.37 -13.86
CA ALA A 92 17.13 20.38 -13.46
C ALA A 92 15.69 19.84 -13.35
N THR A 93 15.46 18.53 -13.49
CA THR A 93 14.12 17.94 -13.38
C THR A 93 13.54 18.17 -11.98
N ALA A 94 12.34 18.76 -11.91
CA ALA A 94 11.75 19.31 -10.69
C ALA A 94 11.62 18.30 -9.54
N VAL A 95 11.37 17.02 -9.82
CA VAL A 95 11.31 15.99 -8.77
C VAL A 95 12.60 15.89 -7.96
N LEU A 96 13.77 16.08 -8.60
CA LEU A 96 15.09 15.99 -7.96
C LEU A 96 15.36 17.13 -6.96
N HIS A 97 14.59 18.21 -7.03
CA HIS A 97 14.78 19.41 -6.20
C HIS A 97 13.66 19.61 -5.19
N TYR A 98 12.42 19.28 -5.57
CA TYR A 98 11.22 19.65 -4.79
C TYR A 98 10.30 18.47 -4.45
N GLY A 99 10.69 17.22 -4.78
CA GLY A 99 9.98 16.02 -4.36
C GLY A 99 8.50 15.97 -4.76
N GLN A 100 8.13 16.60 -5.89
CA GLN A 100 6.76 16.56 -6.40
C GLN A 100 6.50 15.20 -7.07
N GLU A 101 6.25 14.18 -6.24
CA GLU A 101 6.06 12.78 -6.64
C GLU A 101 5.06 12.04 -5.75
N ILE A 102 4.45 11.00 -6.31
CA ILE A 102 3.51 10.10 -5.65
C ILE A 102 3.71 8.68 -6.13
N PHE A 103 3.30 7.70 -5.33
CA PHE A 103 3.38 6.29 -5.71
C PHE A 103 2.25 5.46 -5.12
N GLU A 104 2.09 4.26 -5.66
CA GLU A 104 1.18 3.23 -5.20
C GLU A 104 1.89 1.89 -4.97
N GLY A 105 1.17 0.98 -4.31
CA GLY A 105 1.64 -0.37 -4.05
C GLY A 105 0.50 -1.36 -4.12
N ILE A 106 0.57 -2.24 -5.11
CA ILE A 106 -0.44 -3.26 -5.38
C ILE A 106 0.25 -4.55 -5.84
N LYS A 107 -0.40 -5.70 -5.69
CA LYS A 107 0.17 -7.02 -6.03
C LYS A 107 -0.68 -7.71 -7.09
N ALA A 108 -0.03 -8.53 -7.91
CA ALA A 108 -0.67 -9.51 -8.78
C ALA A 108 -0.35 -10.93 -8.30
N TYR A 109 -1.37 -11.78 -8.26
CA TYR A 109 -1.34 -13.13 -7.70
C TYR A 109 -1.72 -14.12 -8.80
N ARG A 110 -0.94 -15.18 -8.96
CA ARG A 110 -1.33 -16.30 -9.82
C ARG A 110 -2.27 -17.23 -9.05
N HIS A 111 -3.37 -17.61 -9.68
CA HIS A 111 -4.30 -18.63 -9.15
C HIS A 111 -3.99 -19.99 -9.78
N ASP A 112 -4.55 -21.06 -9.20
CA ASP A 112 -4.30 -22.45 -9.61
C ASP A 112 -4.64 -22.75 -11.08
N ASP A 113 -5.62 -22.06 -11.64
CA ASP A 113 -6.01 -22.18 -13.06
C ASP A 113 -5.06 -21.42 -14.03
N GLY A 114 -3.99 -20.85 -13.49
CA GLY A 114 -2.98 -20.09 -14.22
C GLY A 114 -3.37 -18.63 -14.54
N SER A 115 -4.59 -18.22 -14.22
CA SER A 115 -5.02 -16.82 -14.32
C SER A 115 -4.27 -15.95 -13.32
N VAL A 116 -4.25 -14.63 -13.57
CA VAL A 116 -3.56 -13.67 -12.70
C VAL A 116 -4.54 -12.58 -12.27
N TRP A 117 -4.57 -12.28 -10.97
CA TRP A 117 -5.53 -11.37 -10.36
C TRP A 117 -4.83 -10.32 -9.50
N THR A 118 -5.50 -9.20 -9.27
CA THR A 118 -5.03 -8.15 -8.36
C THR A 118 -6.13 -7.74 -7.38
N PHE A 119 -5.72 -7.25 -6.21
CA PHE A 119 -6.62 -6.93 -5.10
C PHE A 119 -6.96 -5.44 -5.05
N ARG A 120 -8.25 -5.12 -5.22
CA ARG A 120 -8.86 -3.79 -5.09
C ARG A 120 -8.19 -2.68 -5.92
N PRO A 121 -7.92 -2.87 -7.23
CA PRO A 121 -7.15 -1.91 -8.02
C PRO A 121 -7.82 -0.52 -8.13
N ARG A 122 -9.15 -0.46 -8.08
CA ARG A 122 -9.92 0.81 -8.05
C ARG A 122 -9.61 1.63 -6.80
N TYR A 123 -9.41 0.99 -5.64
CA TYR A 123 -9.03 1.68 -4.41
C TYR A 123 -7.65 2.34 -4.56
N ASN A 124 -6.67 1.61 -5.13
CA ASN A 124 -5.33 2.12 -5.38
C ASN A 124 -5.34 3.27 -6.41
N ALA A 125 -6.13 3.17 -7.49
CA ALA A 125 -6.29 4.23 -8.47
C ALA A 125 -6.84 5.53 -7.84
N ALA A 126 -7.91 5.40 -7.04
CA ALA A 126 -8.52 6.52 -6.33
C ALA A 126 -7.55 7.17 -5.33
N ARG A 127 -6.72 6.38 -4.65
CA ARG A 127 -5.71 6.88 -3.70
C ARG A 127 -4.52 7.52 -4.38
N LEU A 128 -4.10 7.03 -5.56
CA LEU A 128 -3.12 7.71 -6.39
C LEU A 128 -3.64 9.11 -6.76
N ASN A 129 -4.89 9.23 -7.21
CA ASN A 129 -5.50 10.52 -7.53
C ASN A 129 -5.68 11.42 -6.30
N ALA A 130 -6.02 10.87 -5.13
CA ALA A 130 -6.02 11.64 -3.88
C ALA A 130 -4.63 12.20 -3.54
N SER A 131 -3.58 11.41 -3.78
CA SER A 131 -2.20 11.86 -3.61
C SER A 131 -1.83 12.91 -4.66
N ALA A 132 -2.24 12.73 -5.92
CA ALA A 132 -2.01 13.69 -7.00
C ALA A 132 -2.60 15.06 -6.69
N ARG A 133 -3.87 15.10 -6.25
CA ARG A 133 -4.52 16.34 -5.80
C ARG A 133 -3.74 17.02 -4.67
N ARG A 134 -3.27 16.25 -3.67
CA ARG A 134 -2.52 16.80 -2.54
C ARG A 134 -1.16 17.38 -2.95
N LEU A 135 -0.52 16.79 -3.97
CA LEU A 135 0.81 17.19 -4.47
C LEU A 135 0.72 18.08 -5.72
N ALA A 136 -0.46 18.59 -6.08
CA ALA A 136 -0.70 19.41 -7.27
C ALA A 136 -0.19 18.76 -8.58
N LEU A 137 -0.32 17.43 -8.68
CA LEU A 137 -0.08 16.65 -9.88
C LEU A 137 -1.41 16.41 -10.62
N PRO A 138 -1.39 16.15 -11.94
CA PRO A 138 -2.57 15.76 -12.70
C PRO A 138 -3.09 14.41 -12.21
N GLU A 139 -4.42 14.26 -12.15
CA GLU A 139 -5.08 12.99 -11.88
C GLU A 139 -5.04 12.12 -13.14
N LEU A 140 -4.68 10.84 -12.99
CA LEU A 140 -4.73 9.85 -14.06
C LEU A 140 -6.15 9.25 -14.10
N PRO A 141 -6.79 9.09 -15.27
CA PRO A 141 -8.07 8.37 -15.34
C PRO A 141 -7.93 7.00 -14.68
N GLU A 142 -8.83 6.67 -13.75
CA GLU A 142 -8.67 5.46 -12.95
C GLU A 142 -8.72 4.17 -13.79
N ASP A 143 -9.45 4.17 -14.90
CA ASP A 143 -9.44 3.05 -15.85
C ASP A 143 -8.09 2.91 -16.57
N ASP A 144 -7.37 4.01 -16.82
CA ASP A 144 -6.03 3.97 -17.40
C ASP A 144 -5.01 3.47 -16.37
N PHE A 145 -5.20 3.79 -15.08
CA PHE A 145 -4.43 3.16 -14.01
C PHE A 145 -4.60 1.64 -14.03
N VAL A 146 -5.84 1.12 -14.16
CA VAL A 146 -6.01 -0.34 -14.18
C VAL A 146 -5.54 -0.94 -15.50
N ALA A 147 -5.73 -0.25 -16.62
CA ALA A 147 -5.25 -0.70 -17.92
C ALA A 147 -3.72 -0.84 -17.96
N SER A 148 -2.97 0.07 -17.32
CA SER A 148 -1.52 -0.04 -17.22
C SER A 148 -1.08 -1.31 -16.48
N LEU A 149 -1.82 -1.72 -15.43
CA LEU A 149 -1.57 -2.99 -14.72
C LEU A 149 -1.90 -4.19 -15.60
N VAL A 150 -3.05 -4.14 -16.30
CA VAL A 150 -3.50 -5.21 -17.20
C VAL A 150 -2.47 -5.44 -18.31
N ASP A 151 -2.09 -4.39 -19.01
CA ASP A 151 -1.21 -4.48 -20.17
C ASP A 151 0.22 -4.88 -19.76
N LEU A 152 0.74 -4.33 -18.66
CA LEU A 152 2.06 -4.72 -18.13
C LEU A 152 2.08 -6.19 -17.68
N VAL A 153 1.12 -6.61 -16.86
CA VAL A 153 1.09 -7.99 -16.34
C VAL A 153 0.81 -9.01 -17.44
N ARG A 154 0.08 -8.64 -18.51
CA ARG A 154 -0.08 -9.48 -19.69
C ARG A 154 1.24 -9.64 -20.46
N ALA A 155 2.00 -8.56 -20.64
CA ALA A 155 3.32 -8.61 -21.29
C ALA A 155 4.32 -9.45 -20.49
N ASP A 156 4.31 -9.28 -19.16
CA ASP A 156 5.26 -9.92 -18.24
C ASP A 156 4.64 -11.09 -17.46
N ALA A 157 3.66 -11.76 -18.02
CA ALA A 157 2.91 -12.82 -17.33
C ALA A 157 3.82 -13.97 -16.84
N ALA A 158 4.97 -14.19 -17.47
CA ALA A 158 5.95 -15.21 -17.07
C ALA A 158 6.71 -14.86 -15.77
N TRP A 159 6.68 -13.59 -15.33
CA TRP A 159 7.30 -13.13 -14.10
C TRP A 159 6.42 -13.26 -12.87
N VAL A 160 5.12 -13.55 -13.03
CA VAL A 160 4.23 -13.72 -11.88
C VAL A 160 4.52 -15.07 -11.22
N PRO A 161 5.02 -15.10 -9.98
CA PRO A 161 5.36 -16.34 -9.29
C PRO A 161 4.10 -17.16 -8.96
N SER A 162 4.30 -18.41 -8.56
CA SER A 162 3.23 -19.39 -8.33
C SER A 162 3.29 -20.06 -6.96
N GLY A 163 4.33 -19.82 -6.16
CA GLY A 163 4.45 -20.39 -4.82
C GLY A 163 3.50 -19.73 -3.83
N GLU A 164 3.26 -20.42 -2.72
CA GLU A 164 2.40 -19.94 -1.64
C GLU A 164 2.98 -18.66 -1.02
N GLY A 165 2.14 -17.63 -0.90
CA GLY A 165 2.55 -16.32 -0.39
C GLY A 165 3.41 -15.49 -1.35
N GLU A 166 3.73 -16.00 -2.54
CA GLU A 166 4.46 -15.26 -3.57
C GLU A 166 3.52 -14.38 -4.41
N SER A 167 4.04 -13.28 -4.92
CA SER A 167 3.28 -12.35 -5.76
C SER A 167 4.19 -11.54 -6.68
N LEU A 168 3.61 -10.91 -7.71
CA LEU A 168 4.28 -9.85 -8.45
C LEU A 168 3.89 -8.50 -7.85
N TYR A 169 4.82 -7.80 -7.22
CA TYR A 169 4.58 -6.47 -6.69
C TYR A 169 4.63 -5.44 -7.82
N LEU A 170 3.58 -4.64 -7.94
CA LEU A 170 3.42 -3.57 -8.91
C LEU A 170 3.61 -2.23 -8.20
N ARG A 171 4.49 -1.38 -8.75
CA ARG A 171 4.80 -0.03 -8.27
C ARG A 171 4.37 1.00 -9.31
N PRO A 172 3.12 1.46 -9.30
CA PRO A 172 2.72 2.65 -10.02
C PRO A 172 3.32 3.90 -9.35
N PHE A 173 3.79 4.87 -10.11
CA PHE A 173 4.27 6.15 -9.59
C PHE A 173 4.15 7.26 -10.62
N ALA A 174 4.03 8.50 -10.15
CA ALA A 174 4.04 9.68 -11.01
C ALA A 174 4.89 10.78 -10.39
N PHE A 175 5.61 11.53 -11.24
CA PHE A 175 6.49 12.59 -10.77
C PHE A 175 6.60 13.75 -11.76
N ALA A 176 6.94 14.93 -11.22
CA ALA A 176 7.25 16.12 -11.99
C ALA A 176 8.52 15.96 -12.83
N SER A 177 8.36 15.66 -14.12
CA SER A 177 9.46 15.40 -15.05
C SER A 177 9.95 16.64 -15.82
N GLU A 178 9.27 17.78 -15.67
CA GLU A 178 9.70 19.06 -16.24
C GLU A 178 11.08 19.52 -15.72
N ALA A 179 11.98 19.90 -16.63
CA ALA A 179 13.25 20.53 -16.29
C ALA A 179 13.07 22.02 -15.97
N PHE A 180 13.07 22.37 -14.68
CA PHE A 180 12.79 23.73 -14.19
C PHE A 180 13.15 23.89 -12.70
N LEU A 181 13.69 25.05 -12.32
CA LEU A 181 14.15 25.35 -10.95
C LEU A 181 13.28 26.35 -10.17
N GLY A 182 12.16 26.81 -10.73
CA GLY A 182 11.24 27.61 -9.92
C GLY A 182 10.33 26.71 -9.09
N VAL A 183 9.75 27.26 -8.02
CA VAL A 183 8.82 26.52 -7.17
C VAL A 183 7.40 26.79 -7.63
N ARG A 184 6.87 25.90 -8.46
CA ARG A 184 5.45 25.83 -8.88
C ARG A 184 5.11 24.41 -9.33
N PRO A 185 3.81 24.06 -9.44
CA PRO A 185 3.41 22.79 -10.03
C PRO A 185 4.01 22.60 -11.42
N SER A 186 4.47 21.38 -11.67
CA SER A 186 5.04 20.98 -12.95
C SER A 186 4.02 21.02 -14.09
N LYS A 187 4.51 21.31 -15.29
CA LYS A 187 3.74 21.29 -16.54
C LYS A 187 3.94 20.00 -17.34
N VAL A 188 4.88 19.16 -16.93
CA VAL A 188 5.15 17.85 -17.55
C VAL A 188 5.32 16.83 -16.44
N VAL A 189 4.50 15.79 -16.46
CA VAL A 189 4.48 14.74 -15.44
C VAL A 189 4.53 13.40 -16.17
N ASP A 190 5.43 12.52 -15.72
CA ASP A 190 5.46 11.15 -16.22
C ASP A 190 4.88 10.21 -15.15
N TYR A 191 4.05 9.28 -15.61
CA TYR A 191 3.53 8.15 -14.84
C TYR A 191 4.15 6.87 -15.35
N TYR A 192 4.53 5.98 -14.43
CA TYR A 192 5.06 4.66 -14.75
C TYR A 192 4.45 3.58 -13.87
N VAL A 193 4.52 2.33 -14.35
CA VAL A 193 4.38 1.13 -13.51
C VAL A 193 5.57 0.21 -13.76
N ILE A 194 6.28 -0.14 -12.70
CA ILE A 194 7.30 -1.19 -12.73
C ILE A 194 6.83 -2.39 -11.90
N ALA A 195 7.30 -3.58 -12.23
CA ALA A 195 6.92 -4.81 -11.54
C ALA A 195 8.15 -5.54 -10.99
N SER A 196 8.02 -6.17 -9.82
CA SER A 196 9.09 -6.87 -9.13
C SER A 196 8.53 -8.15 -8.47
N PRO A 197 9.04 -9.35 -8.81
CA PRO A 197 8.57 -10.58 -8.20
C PRO A 197 8.99 -10.62 -6.73
N SER A 198 8.09 -11.02 -5.84
CA SER A 198 8.25 -10.96 -4.39
C SER A 198 7.82 -12.25 -3.74
N GLY A 199 8.65 -12.75 -2.83
CA GLY A 199 8.33 -13.91 -1.99
C GLY A 199 7.45 -13.54 -0.81
N SER A 200 7.21 -14.53 0.06
CA SER A 200 6.60 -14.29 1.35
C SER A 200 7.41 -13.27 2.14
N TYR A 201 6.72 -12.27 2.72
CA TYR A 201 7.36 -11.25 3.54
C TYR A 201 8.01 -11.83 4.80
N PHE A 202 7.45 -12.94 5.32
CA PHE A 202 8.04 -13.70 6.41
C PHE A 202 8.37 -15.11 5.95
N THR A 203 9.65 -15.45 5.94
CA THR A 203 10.14 -16.78 5.56
C THR A 203 9.90 -17.84 6.65
N ASN A 204 9.63 -17.42 7.90
CA ASN A 204 9.44 -18.28 9.08
C ASN A 204 8.04 -18.17 9.72
N GLY A 205 7.03 -17.72 8.97
CA GLY A 205 5.68 -17.47 9.49
C GLY A 205 5.51 -16.08 10.10
N LEU A 206 4.32 -15.77 10.65
CA LEU A 206 4.00 -14.44 11.21
C LEU A 206 4.82 -14.14 12.48
N GLU A 207 6.11 -13.81 12.31
CA GLU A 207 7.01 -13.42 13.39
C GLU A 207 6.61 -12.03 13.91
N PRO A 208 6.42 -11.87 15.24
CA PRO A 208 6.10 -10.57 15.80
C PRO A 208 7.24 -9.57 15.66
N ILE A 209 6.89 -8.35 15.27
CA ILE A 209 7.85 -7.24 15.17
C ILE A 209 7.90 -6.40 16.45
N SER A 210 9.02 -5.73 16.63
CA SER A 210 9.31 -4.80 17.73
C SER A 210 9.24 -3.36 17.24
N ILE A 211 8.57 -2.49 18.00
CA ILE A 211 8.26 -1.12 17.59
C ILE A 211 8.90 -0.11 18.54
N TRP A 212 9.58 0.88 17.98
CA TRP A 212 10.05 2.06 18.70
C TRP A 212 9.07 3.22 18.51
N VAL A 213 8.44 3.68 19.58
CA VAL A 213 7.58 4.86 19.59
C VAL A 213 8.45 6.08 19.80
N THR A 214 8.55 6.94 18.79
CA THR A 214 9.29 8.20 18.90
C THR A 214 8.40 9.33 19.40
N THR A 215 8.95 10.16 20.30
CA THR A 215 8.35 11.40 20.81
C THR A 215 9.00 12.64 20.18
N GLU A 216 10.14 12.49 19.50
CA GLU A 216 10.90 13.58 18.91
C GLU A 216 10.46 13.91 17.47
N TYR A 217 10.02 12.90 16.72
CA TYR A 217 9.64 13.05 15.32
C TYR A 217 8.17 12.73 15.07
N HIS A 218 7.63 13.38 14.04
CA HIS A 218 6.27 13.15 13.57
C HIS A 218 6.29 12.78 12.10
N ARG A 219 5.46 11.80 11.71
CA ARG A 219 5.35 11.36 10.31
C ARG A 219 4.76 12.44 9.42
N ALA A 220 3.72 13.11 9.92
CA ALA A 220 2.99 14.16 9.23
C ALA A 220 2.30 15.05 10.26
N GLY A 221 2.07 16.32 9.91
CA GLY A 221 1.26 17.25 10.70
C GLY A 221 -0.07 17.59 10.04
N ARG A 222 -1.01 18.17 10.80
CA ARG A 222 -2.33 18.55 10.27
C ARG A 222 -2.21 19.51 9.07
N GLY A 223 -2.96 19.22 8.01
CA GLY A 223 -2.86 19.94 6.74
C GLY A 223 -1.62 19.61 5.90
N GLY A 224 -0.73 18.75 6.40
CA GLY A 224 0.44 18.23 5.69
C GLY A 224 0.09 17.17 4.64
N THR A 225 1.05 16.33 4.32
CA THR A 225 0.96 15.31 3.26
C THR A 225 0.65 13.91 3.78
N GLY A 226 0.28 13.76 5.05
CA GLY A 226 0.13 12.44 5.70
C GLY A 226 -0.84 11.50 4.98
N ALA A 227 -2.02 11.99 4.59
CA ALA A 227 -2.99 11.19 3.85
C ALA A 227 -2.60 10.89 2.38
N ALA A 228 -1.51 11.46 1.87
CA ALA A 228 -1.00 11.19 0.52
C ALA A 228 0.16 10.19 0.55
N LYS A 229 0.21 9.31 -0.45
CA LYS A 229 1.30 8.36 -0.63
C LYS A 229 2.40 8.99 -1.50
N THR A 230 3.19 9.85 -0.87
CA THR A 230 4.25 10.65 -1.51
C THR A 230 5.62 10.34 -0.92
N GLY A 231 6.68 10.37 -1.72
CA GLY A 231 8.05 10.05 -1.29
C GLY A 231 8.55 10.92 -0.15
N GLY A 232 8.13 12.19 -0.08
CA GLY A 232 8.52 13.10 1.00
C GLY A 232 8.20 12.58 2.41
N ASN A 233 7.06 11.90 2.59
CA ASN A 233 6.67 11.30 3.87
C ASN A 233 7.58 10.12 4.28
N TYR A 234 8.17 9.43 3.31
CA TYR A 234 9.05 8.29 3.55
C TYR A 234 10.49 8.75 3.73
N ALA A 235 10.94 9.76 2.98
CA ALA A 235 12.25 10.36 3.17
C ALA A 235 12.40 10.94 4.59
N SER A 236 11.36 11.61 5.11
CA SER A 236 11.37 12.16 6.48
C SER A 236 11.30 11.10 7.59
N SER A 237 10.94 9.85 7.28
CA SER A 237 10.86 8.78 8.29
C SER A 237 12.15 7.98 8.45
N LEU A 238 13.17 8.20 7.59
CA LEU A 238 14.39 7.40 7.58
C LEU A 238 15.25 7.59 8.84
N LEU A 239 15.42 8.82 9.32
CA LEU A 239 16.19 9.10 10.55
C LEU A 239 15.51 8.49 11.80
N PRO A 240 14.20 8.69 12.04
CA PRO A 240 13.49 7.98 13.11
C PRO A 240 13.57 6.45 13.02
N GLN A 241 13.55 5.89 11.81
CA GLN A 241 13.71 4.45 11.61
C GLN A 241 15.13 3.99 11.95
N GLN A 242 16.16 4.78 11.65
CA GLN A 242 17.54 4.49 12.06
C GLN A 242 17.68 4.47 13.59
N GLU A 243 17.01 5.39 14.29
CA GLU A 243 16.96 5.40 15.76
C GLU A 243 16.25 4.16 16.31
N ALA A 244 15.13 3.75 15.69
CA ALA A 244 14.43 2.52 16.05
C ALA A 244 15.37 1.29 15.95
N TYR A 245 16.14 1.17 14.86
CA TYR A 245 17.13 0.10 14.73
C TYR A 245 18.21 0.17 15.81
N ALA A 246 18.68 1.36 16.17
CA ALA A 246 19.65 1.54 17.26
C ALA A 246 19.10 1.11 18.63
N GLN A 247 17.76 1.16 18.80
CA GLN A 247 17.05 0.67 19.99
C GLN A 247 16.65 -0.82 19.89
N GLY A 248 17.14 -1.53 18.87
CA GLY A 248 16.82 -2.93 18.61
C GLY A 248 15.35 -3.16 18.27
N CYS A 249 14.72 -2.20 17.60
CA CYS A 249 13.33 -2.30 17.12
C CYS A 249 13.30 -2.42 15.60
N ASP A 250 12.36 -3.20 15.06
CA ASP A 250 12.20 -3.44 13.63
C ASP A 250 11.58 -2.24 12.89
N GLN A 251 10.68 -1.50 13.54
CA GLN A 251 9.97 -0.36 12.94
C GLN A 251 9.80 0.79 13.93
N VAL A 252 9.64 2.01 13.39
CA VAL A 252 9.25 3.19 14.16
C VAL A 252 7.73 3.38 14.18
N CYS A 253 7.17 3.89 15.27
CA CYS A 253 5.79 4.37 15.35
C CYS A 253 5.77 5.84 15.78
N PHE A 254 4.86 6.59 15.16
CA PHE A 254 4.74 8.03 15.34
C PHE A 254 3.52 8.39 16.18
N LEU A 255 3.70 9.41 17.01
CA LEU A 255 2.62 10.06 17.74
C LEU A 255 2.12 11.30 16.97
N ASP A 256 0.88 11.69 17.26
CA ASP A 256 0.25 12.87 16.67
C ASP A 256 1.05 14.16 16.92
N ASP A 257 1.04 15.07 15.95
CA ASP A 257 1.82 16.32 15.98
C ASP A 257 1.34 17.31 17.05
N VAL A 258 0.06 17.25 17.43
CA VAL A 258 -0.56 18.27 18.29
C VAL A 258 -0.34 17.99 19.77
N SER A 259 -0.71 16.79 20.21
CA SER A 259 -0.66 16.41 21.62
C SER A 259 0.53 15.53 21.96
N GLN A 260 1.20 14.96 20.95
CA GLN A 260 2.33 14.03 21.10
C GLN A 260 2.03 12.87 22.04
N ARG A 261 0.77 12.39 22.02
CA ARG A 261 0.27 11.40 22.99
C ARG A 261 -0.49 10.26 22.33
N ASN A 262 -0.94 10.41 21.09
CA ASN A 262 -1.80 9.44 20.44
C ASN A 262 -1.08 8.79 19.27
N LEU A 263 -1.25 7.47 19.15
CA LEU A 263 -0.68 6.70 18.06
C LEU A 263 -1.35 7.06 16.74
N GLU A 264 -0.53 7.21 15.69
CA GLU A 264 -1.01 7.41 14.32
C GLU A 264 -0.65 6.24 13.40
N GLU A 265 0.63 6.16 13.02
CA GLU A 265 1.13 5.19 12.05
C GLU A 265 2.44 4.57 12.50
N LEU A 266 2.69 3.36 11.97
CA LEU A 266 3.85 2.53 12.26
C LEU A 266 4.60 2.34 10.95
N GLY A 267 5.73 3.04 10.79
CA GLY A 267 6.50 3.09 9.56
C GLY A 267 5.61 3.51 8.38
N GLY A 268 5.33 2.56 7.47
CA GLY A 268 4.40 2.72 6.35
C GLY A 268 3.13 1.87 6.44
N MET A 269 2.74 1.45 7.65
CA MET A 269 1.61 0.56 7.94
C MET A 269 0.62 1.18 8.94
N ASN A 270 -0.65 0.80 8.82
CA ASN A 270 -1.67 1.15 9.80
C ASN A 270 -1.63 0.20 11.00
N ILE A 271 -1.96 0.68 12.19
CA ILE A 271 -2.01 -0.11 13.43
C ILE A 271 -3.45 -0.48 13.83
N MET A 272 -3.60 -1.68 14.39
CA MET A 272 -4.85 -2.24 14.91
C MET A 272 -4.59 -2.83 16.30
N VAL A 273 -5.50 -2.58 17.23
CA VAL A 273 -5.44 -3.05 18.62
C VAL A 273 -6.64 -3.95 18.86
N VAL A 274 -6.42 -5.15 19.38
CA VAL A 274 -7.47 -6.10 19.71
C VAL A 274 -7.63 -6.13 21.22
N ASP A 275 -8.83 -5.83 21.71
CA ASP A 275 -9.18 -5.94 23.11
C ASP A 275 -9.58 -7.40 23.45
N ALA A 276 -9.46 -7.79 24.72
CA ALA A 276 -9.74 -9.14 25.20
C ALA A 276 -11.22 -9.57 25.02
N ASP A 277 -12.14 -8.60 24.92
CA ASP A 277 -13.55 -8.86 24.59
C ASP A 277 -13.79 -9.07 23.08
N GLY A 278 -12.73 -8.95 22.27
CA GLY A 278 -12.76 -9.11 20.83
C GLY A 278 -13.02 -7.83 20.04
N THR A 279 -13.21 -6.68 20.68
CA THR A 279 -13.31 -5.37 20.01
C THR A 279 -11.98 -5.03 19.32
N VAL A 280 -12.05 -4.49 18.10
CA VAL A 280 -10.85 -4.01 17.38
C VAL A 280 -10.88 -2.49 17.29
N ARG A 281 -9.82 -1.85 17.76
CA ARG A 281 -9.61 -0.41 17.72
C ARG A 281 -8.52 -0.06 16.72
N THR A 282 -8.67 1.06 16.02
CA THR A 282 -7.64 1.60 15.14
C THR A 282 -7.69 3.13 15.13
N PRO A 283 -6.57 3.83 14.97
CA PRO A 283 -6.57 5.28 14.82
C PRO A 283 -7.58 5.75 13.77
N ARG A 284 -8.44 6.71 14.15
CA ARG A 284 -9.37 7.38 13.23
C ARG A 284 -8.59 8.16 12.16
N LEU A 285 -9.15 8.29 10.96
CA LEU A 285 -8.52 9.06 9.90
C LEU A 285 -8.63 10.57 10.17
N THR A 286 -7.49 11.22 10.39
CA THR A 286 -7.36 12.64 10.75
C THR A 286 -6.78 13.52 9.64
N GLY A 287 -6.38 12.91 8.51
CA GLY A 287 -5.60 13.56 7.44
C GLY A 287 -4.08 13.47 7.62
N THR A 288 -3.62 13.07 8.81
CA THR A 288 -2.22 12.72 9.10
C THR A 288 -1.95 11.22 9.00
N ILE A 289 -3.01 10.41 8.87
CA ILE A 289 -2.92 8.95 8.66
C ILE A 289 -3.22 8.61 7.19
N LEU A 290 -2.37 7.80 6.57
CA LEU A 290 -2.60 7.23 5.25
C LEU A 290 -3.75 6.23 5.30
N GLU A 291 -4.74 6.43 4.42
CA GLU A 291 -5.87 5.52 4.32
C GLU A 291 -5.46 4.23 3.56
N GLY A 292 -5.15 3.19 4.33
CA GLY A 292 -4.72 1.90 3.79
C GLY A 292 -5.85 1.06 3.17
N SER A 293 -5.65 0.57 1.94
CA SER A 293 -6.54 -0.43 1.32
C SER A 293 -6.68 -1.68 2.20
N THR A 294 -5.58 -2.17 2.78
CA THR A 294 -5.58 -3.30 3.71
C THR A 294 -6.37 -2.99 4.98
N ARG A 295 -6.13 -1.83 5.62
CA ARG A 295 -6.92 -1.35 6.77
C ARG A 295 -8.41 -1.35 6.46
N SER A 296 -8.80 -0.75 5.33
CA SER A 296 -10.20 -0.70 4.88
C SER A 296 -10.81 -2.10 4.70
N ALA A 297 -10.09 -3.04 4.08
CA ALA A 297 -10.57 -4.41 3.87
C ALA A 297 -10.74 -5.16 5.19
N ILE A 298 -9.79 -5.01 6.12
CA ILE A 298 -9.84 -5.64 7.45
C ILE A 298 -11.05 -5.13 8.24
N ILE A 299 -11.29 -3.81 8.28
CA ILE A 299 -12.45 -3.23 8.97
C ILE A 299 -13.75 -3.81 8.42
N ARG A 300 -13.87 -3.94 7.08
CA ARG A 300 -15.06 -4.52 6.44
C ARG A 300 -15.25 -5.99 6.84
N LEU A 301 -14.20 -6.81 6.76
CA LEU A 301 -14.25 -8.23 7.14
C LEU A 301 -14.69 -8.42 8.60
N LEU A 302 -14.10 -7.64 9.51
CA LEU A 302 -14.41 -7.76 10.94
C LEU A 302 -15.84 -7.34 11.26
N ARG A 303 -16.32 -6.23 10.69
CA ARG A 303 -17.71 -5.79 10.90
C ARG A 303 -18.71 -6.80 10.33
N ASP A 304 -18.44 -7.38 9.17
CA ASP A 304 -19.31 -8.40 8.56
C ASP A 304 -19.29 -9.74 9.31
N SER A 305 -18.19 -10.06 10.01
CA SER A 305 -18.14 -11.18 10.94
C SER A 305 -18.81 -10.89 12.28
N GLY A 306 -19.51 -9.75 12.42
CA GLY A 306 -20.20 -9.33 13.64
C GLY A 306 -19.28 -8.79 14.74
N ARG A 307 -18.01 -8.51 14.44
CA ARG A 307 -17.04 -7.97 15.41
C ARG A 307 -17.15 -6.44 15.48
N SER A 308 -17.09 -5.91 16.70
CA SER A 308 -17.05 -4.46 16.93
C SER A 308 -15.73 -3.88 16.43
N VAL A 309 -15.80 -2.83 15.60
CA VAL A 309 -14.63 -2.10 15.11
C VAL A 309 -14.79 -0.60 15.37
N VAL A 310 -13.89 -0.06 16.20
CA VAL A 310 -13.90 1.33 16.66
C VAL A 310 -12.74 2.09 16.02
N GLU A 311 -13.09 3.13 15.26
CA GLU A 311 -12.12 4.05 14.68
C GLU A 311 -12.04 5.30 15.57
N ASP A 312 -11.06 5.35 16.48
CA ASP A 312 -10.93 6.39 17.50
C ASP A 312 -9.46 6.75 17.76
N THR A 313 -9.21 7.80 18.53
CA THR A 313 -7.91 8.17 19.06
C THR A 313 -7.44 7.12 20.05
N ILE A 314 -6.21 6.62 19.87
CA ILE A 314 -5.58 5.66 20.79
C ILE A 314 -4.43 6.38 21.48
N SER A 315 -4.58 6.70 22.77
CA SER A 315 -3.50 7.30 23.54
C SER A 315 -2.44 6.25 23.88
N LEU A 316 -1.16 6.63 23.79
CA LEU A 316 -0.03 5.75 24.13
C LEU A 316 -0.14 5.29 25.59
N GLN A 317 -0.38 6.22 26.52
CA GLN A 317 -0.52 5.90 27.94
C GLN A 317 -1.70 4.94 28.20
N GLY A 318 -2.83 5.16 27.51
CA GLY A 318 -3.99 4.28 27.61
C GLY A 318 -3.68 2.89 27.08
N LEU A 319 -3.02 2.80 25.91
CA LEU A 319 -2.61 1.52 25.35
C LEU A 319 -1.65 0.76 26.28
N LEU A 320 -0.65 1.44 26.85
CA LEU A 320 0.29 0.80 27.78
C LEU A 320 -0.41 0.25 29.02
N ALA A 321 -1.35 1.01 29.60
CA ALA A 321 -2.14 0.55 30.73
C ALA A 321 -3.09 -0.61 30.36
N ASP A 322 -3.66 -0.59 29.15
CA ASP A 322 -4.53 -1.64 28.65
C ASP A 322 -3.74 -2.95 28.38
N ILE A 323 -2.49 -2.84 27.91
CA ILE A 323 -1.57 -3.98 27.75
C ILE A 323 -1.22 -4.55 29.13
N GLU A 324 -0.80 -3.70 30.07
CA GLU A 324 -0.42 -4.13 31.43
C GLU A 324 -1.57 -4.81 32.18
N SER A 325 -2.80 -4.31 32.01
CA SER A 325 -3.99 -4.88 32.66
C SER A 325 -4.55 -6.12 31.95
N GLY A 326 -4.05 -6.47 30.76
CA GLY A 326 -4.59 -7.56 29.93
C GLY A 326 -5.92 -7.22 29.25
N ARG A 327 -6.34 -5.95 29.22
CA ARG A 327 -7.48 -5.50 28.42
C ARG A 327 -7.18 -5.58 26.93
N VAL A 328 -5.93 -5.34 26.52
CA VAL A 328 -5.47 -5.55 25.15
C VAL A 328 -4.87 -6.95 25.04
N SER A 329 -5.37 -7.72 24.08
CA SER A 329 -4.97 -9.10 23.83
C SER A 329 -4.02 -9.25 22.65
N GLU A 330 -4.09 -8.37 21.66
CA GLU A 330 -3.19 -8.40 20.49
C GLU A 330 -2.99 -6.98 19.94
N VAL A 331 -1.87 -6.74 19.27
CA VAL A 331 -1.67 -5.56 18.43
C VAL A 331 -1.02 -6.02 17.13
N PHE A 332 -1.47 -5.48 16.00
CA PHE A 332 -0.89 -5.80 14.70
C PHE A 332 -0.82 -4.59 13.77
N ALA A 333 0.13 -4.62 12.85
CA ALA A 333 0.26 -3.69 11.75
C ALA A 333 -0.32 -4.27 10.47
N CYS A 334 -0.79 -3.43 9.53
CA CYS A 334 -1.31 -3.89 8.24
C CYS A 334 -0.93 -2.95 7.07
N GLY A 335 -0.71 -3.55 5.90
CA GLY A 335 -0.32 -2.86 4.67
C GLY A 335 -0.12 -3.83 3.50
N THR A 336 0.03 -3.34 2.25
CA THR A 336 0.10 -4.23 1.07
C THR A 336 1.27 -5.21 1.11
N ALA A 337 2.45 -4.76 1.56
CA ALA A 337 3.68 -5.56 1.51
C ALA A 337 3.61 -6.78 2.43
N ALA A 338 3.35 -6.57 3.72
CA ALA A 338 3.32 -7.61 4.74
C ALA A 338 1.93 -8.18 5.02
N VAL A 339 0.88 -7.64 4.40
CA VAL A 339 -0.54 -7.93 4.67
C VAL A 339 -0.93 -7.57 6.10
N VAL A 340 -0.55 -8.41 7.07
CA VAL A 340 -0.78 -8.24 8.51
C VAL A 340 0.45 -8.75 9.26
N VAL A 341 0.88 -8.05 10.30
CA VAL A 341 2.06 -8.39 11.10
C VAL A 341 1.76 -8.24 12.59
N PRO A 342 1.92 -9.27 13.43
CA PRO A 342 1.77 -9.13 14.87
C PRO A 342 2.87 -8.24 15.47
N LEU A 343 2.56 -7.52 16.54
CA LEU A 343 3.54 -6.80 17.35
C LEU A 343 3.84 -7.61 18.62
N GLY A 344 5.13 -7.83 18.89
CA GLY A 344 5.58 -8.49 20.12
C GLY A 344 6.04 -7.50 21.19
N HIS A 345 6.55 -6.34 20.78
CA HIS A 345 7.05 -5.30 21.67
C HIS A 345 6.66 -3.91 21.21
N LEU A 346 6.23 -3.08 22.15
CA LEU A 346 6.05 -1.64 22.00
C LEU A 346 6.98 -0.92 22.98
N LYS A 347 8.05 -0.33 22.44
CA LYS A 347 9.14 0.29 23.19
C LYS A 347 9.16 1.79 22.96
N GLY A 348 9.66 2.54 23.92
CA GLY A 348 9.92 3.96 23.79
C GLY A 348 10.74 4.46 24.96
N GLU A 349 10.91 5.76 25.07
CA GLU A 349 11.63 6.33 26.21
C GLU A 349 10.87 6.05 27.52
N GLY A 350 11.50 5.27 28.41
CA GLY A 350 10.95 4.96 29.72
C GLY A 350 9.93 3.81 29.76
N PHE A 351 9.70 3.07 28.66
CA PHE A 351 8.84 1.88 28.66
C PHE A 351 9.26 0.81 27.65
N ASP A 352 8.96 -0.44 27.99
CA ASP A 352 9.07 -1.62 27.12
C ASP A 352 7.88 -2.54 27.44
N ALA A 353 6.83 -2.48 26.63
CA ALA A 353 5.62 -3.26 26.80
C ALA A 353 5.65 -4.48 25.89
N ARG A 354 5.56 -5.67 26.50
CA ARG A 354 5.41 -6.93 25.78
C ARG A 354 3.94 -7.16 25.44
N ILE A 355 3.68 -7.55 24.20
CA ILE A 355 2.36 -7.89 23.69
C ILE A 355 2.40 -9.37 23.30
N GLU A 356 1.42 -10.13 23.76
CA GLU A 356 1.28 -11.54 23.43
C GLU A 356 0.06 -11.76 22.54
N GLY A 357 -0.18 -12.98 22.08
CA GLY A 357 -1.36 -13.28 21.25
C GLY A 357 -1.21 -12.91 19.78
N SER A 358 -1.94 -13.64 18.94
CA SER A 358 -1.99 -13.43 17.47
C SER A 358 -3.13 -14.22 16.83
N GLU A 359 -4.15 -14.60 17.60
CA GLU A 359 -5.25 -15.41 17.11
C GLU A 359 -6.12 -14.63 16.11
N VAL A 360 -6.61 -13.46 16.50
CA VAL A 360 -7.39 -12.57 15.62
C VAL A 360 -6.52 -12.09 14.45
N THR A 361 -5.25 -11.78 14.74
CA THR A 361 -4.25 -11.39 13.73
C THR A 361 -4.10 -12.47 12.64
N ARG A 362 -3.92 -13.74 13.03
CA ARG A 362 -3.85 -14.89 12.11
C ARG A 362 -5.15 -15.10 11.35
N GLN A 363 -6.30 -15.06 12.02
CA GLN A 363 -7.60 -15.21 11.36
C GLN A 363 -7.81 -14.16 10.25
N ILE A 364 -7.41 -12.91 10.50
CA ILE A 364 -7.49 -11.83 9.51
C ILE A 364 -6.51 -12.08 8.37
N HIS A 365 -5.25 -12.42 8.71
CA HIS A 365 -4.23 -12.74 7.71
C HIS A 365 -4.72 -13.85 6.77
N ASP A 366 -5.10 -15.00 7.32
CA ASP A 366 -5.46 -16.19 6.57
C ASP A 366 -6.70 -15.96 5.71
N ARG A 367 -7.70 -15.24 6.24
CA ARG A 367 -8.89 -14.88 5.45
C ARG A 367 -8.53 -13.98 4.27
N LEU A 368 -7.71 -12.96 4.50
CA LEU A 368 -7.37 -11.98 3.46
C LEU A 368 -6.47 -12.58 2.39
N THR A 369 -5.45 -13.36 2.77
CA THR A 369 -4.55 -14.04 1.83
C THR A 369 -5.28 -15.14 1.06
N SER A 370 -6.22 -15.86 1.69
CA SER A 370 -7.05 -16.84 0.98
C SER A 370 -7.93 -16.20 -0.10
N ILE A 371 -8.48 -15.00 0.15
CA ILE A 371 -9.22 -14.24 -0.88
C ILE A 371 -8.26 -13.83 -2.01
N GLN A 372 -7.07 -13.31 -1.66
CA GLN A 372 -6.07 -12.86 -2.64
C GLN A 372 -5.57 -14.01 -3.54
N ALA A 373 -5.35 -15.18 -2.95
CA ALA A 373 -4.93 -16.41 -3.65
C ALA A 373 -6.07 -17.11 -4.40
N GLY A 374 -7.32 -16.68 -4.26
CA GLY A 374 -8.48 -17.33 -4.89
C GLY A 374 -8.94 -18.62 -4.22
N HIS A 375 -8.43 -18.93 -3.02
CA HIS A 375 -8.81 -20.11 -2.23
C HIS A 375 -10.07 -19.91 -1.38
N ALA A 376 -10.53 -18.66 -1.21
CA ALA A 376 -11.75 -18.32 -0.51
C ALA A 376 -12.66 -17.45 -1.38
N GLU A 377 -13.97 -17.55 -1.15
CA GLU A 377 -14.94 -16.67 -1.79
C GLU A 377 -14.63 -15.19 -1.51
N ASP A 378 -14.76 -14.38 -2.55
CA ASP A 378 -14.70 -12.93 -2.50
C ASP A 378 -16.12 -12.33 -2.61
N PRO A 379 -16.84 -12.18 -1.48
CA PRO A 379 -18.21 -11.67 -1.50
C PRO A 379 -18.30 -10.19 -1.85
N TYR A 380 -17.17 -9.49 -2.00
CA TYR A 380 -17.11 -8.05 -2.22
C TYR A 380 -16.62 -7.67 -3.61
N GLY A 381 -16.21 -8.64 -4.44
CA GLY A 381 -15.62 -8.36 -5.75
C GLY A 381 -14.33 -7.55 -5.66
N TRP A 382 -13.52 -7.78 -4.63
CA TRP A 382 -12.21 -7.18 -4.45
C TRP A 382 -11.18 -7.67 -5.46
N MET A 383 -11.25 -8.92 -5.89
CA MET A 383 -10.34 -9.51 -6.84
C MET A 383 -10.71 -9.11 -8.27
N TYR A 384 -9.72 -8.60 -9.01
CA TYR A 384 -9.86 -8.20 -10.39
C TYR A 384 -8.91 -9.01 -11.27
N GLN A 385 -9.44 -9.71 -12.29
CA GLN A 385 -8.66 -10.54 -13.18
C GLN A 385 -7.87 -9.67 -14.18
N LEU A 386 -6.55 -9.82 -14.20
CA LEU A 386 -5.64 -9.16 -15.15
C LEU A 386 -5.39 -10.04 -16.38
N VAL A 387 -5.11 -11.32 -16.14
CA VAL A 387 -4.81 -12.33 -17.16
C VAL A 387 -5.82 -13.47 -17.04
N PRO A 388 -6.53 -13.85 -18.11
CA PRO A 388 -7.46 -14.97 -18.07
C PRO A 388 -6.73 -16.32 -17.89
N PRO A 389 -7.45 -17.41 -17.55
CA PRO A 389 -6.87 -18.74 -17.46
C PRO A 389 -6.26 -19.16 -18.81
N ARG A 390 -5.18 -19.96 -18.78
CA ARG A 390 -4.64 -20.57 -20.01
C ARG A 390 -5.64 -21.65 -20.47
N VAL A 391 -6.22 -21.47 -21.66
CA VAL A 391 -7.11 -22.46 -22.31
C VAL A 391 -6.31 -23.64 -22.84
#